data_AF-A0A2E5LZF1-F1
#
_entry.id   AF-A0A2E5LZF1-F1
#
_cell.length_a   1.000
_cell.length_b   1.000
_cell.length_c   1.000
_cell.angle_alpha   90.00
_cell.angle_beta   90.00
_cell.angle_gamma   90.00
#
_symmetry.space_group_name_H-M   'P 1'
#
loop_
_entity.id
_entity.type
_entity.pdbx_description
1 polymer ?
#
loop_
_entity_poly.entity_id
_entity_poly.type
_entity_poly.pdbx_seq_one_letter_code
_entity_poly.pdbx_strand_id
1 'polypeptide(L)'
;MTTTEDRLHRWLVNEHGIVDVRRIVREDDNGFLLSKVPSDLIGRVGVMVERLALFSKDDPIAIATADQAYRYPNRSRVDNWRAAVCDLIRKRAQSQGFSSDDADLLTVGVESVAAVMRAVLWSDPVEGEICAPSSAEIDAWRDVLGRTDRAGDLFTRHYGFFEGKAVSSHCPGAPYARAFMESAWRCCTGTPPPA
;
A
#
# COMPACT_ATOMS: atom_id res chain seq x y z
N MET A 1 -17.06 -16.27 29.24
CA MET A 1 -17.86 -15.54 28.22
C MET A 1 -16.95 -15.30 27.04
N THR A 2 -17.35 -15.67 25.82
CA THR A 2 -16.59 -15.35 24.60
C THR A 2 -16.74 -13.87 24.27
N THR A 3 -15.64 -13.20 23.97
CA THR A 3 -15.66 -11.77 23.66
C THR A 3 -16.28 -11.51 22.28
N THR A 4 -16.69 -10.27 21.99
CA THR A 4 -17.12 -9.89 20.63
C THR A 4 -16.02 -10.14 19.61
N GLU A 5 -14.76 -9.88 19.96
CA GLU A 5 -13.61 -10.13 19.10
C GLU A 5 -13.43 -11.63 18.79
N ASP A 6 -13.60 -12.51 19.79
CA ASP A 6 -13.55 -13.98 19.56
C ASP A 6 -14.68 -14.48 18.65
N ARG A 7 -15.88 -13.89 18.78
CA ARG A 7 -17.03 -14.24 17.92
C ARG A 7 -16.81 -13.74 16.50
N LEU A 8 -16.35 -12.50 16.34
CA LEU A 8 -16.06 -11.90 15.04
C LEU A 8 -14.91 -12.62 14.32
N HIS A 9 -13.87 -13.02 15.05
CA HIS A 9 -12.77 -13.78 14.46
C HIS A 9 -13.24 -15.14 13.93
N ARG A 10 -14.07 -15.87 14.70
CA ARG A 10 -14.67 -17.12 14.22
C ARG A 10 -15.55 -16.91 12.98
N TRP A 11 -16.32 -15.83 12.95
CA TRP A 11 -17.10 -15.46 11.78
C TRP A 11 -16.22 -15.22 10.55
N LEU A 12 -15.13 -14.44 10.69
CA LEU A 12 -14.15 -14.21 9.62
C LEU A 12 -13.51 -15.49 9.08
N VAL A 13 -13.17 -16.43 9.97
CA VAL A 13 -12.56 -17.71 9.59
C VAL A 13 -13.58 -18.59 8.87
N ASN A 14 -14.77 -18.76 9.45
CA ASN A 14 -15.76 -19.72 8.97
C ASN A 14 -16.49 -19.27 7.70
N GLU A 15 -16.80 -17.98 7.58
CA GLU A 15 -17.61 -17.46 6.46
C GLU A 15 -16.76 -16.84 5.35
N HIS A 16 -15.54 -16.40 5.64
CA HIS A 16 -14.69 -15.69 4.68
C HIS A 16 -13.30 -16.30 4.46
N GLY A 17 -12.95 -17.38 5.18
CA GLY A 17 -11.66 -18.04 5.06
C GLY A 17 -10.47 -17.17 5.51
N ILE A 18 -10.72 -16.14 6.33
CA ILE A 18 -9.68 -15.21 6.78
C ILE A 18 -9.05 -15.73 8.06
N VAL A 19 -7.94 -16.44 7.91
CA VAL A 19 -7.16 -17.04 9.01
C VAL A 19 -6.22 -16.06 9.70
N ASP A 20 -5.80 -15.02 8.99
CA ASP A 20 -4.96 -13.96 9.54
C ASP A 20 -5.69 -13.19 10.66
N VAL A 21 -4.96 -12.82 11.71
CA VAL A 21 -5.49 -11.97 12.79
C VAL A 21 -6.04 -10.65 12.23
N ARG A 22 -7.24 -10.28 12.69
CA ARG A 22 -7.89 -8.98 12.48
C ARG A 22 -8.28 -8.44 13.85
N ARG A 23 -7.85 -7.22 14.15
CA ARG A 23 -8.14 -6.54 15.42
C ARG A 23 -9.23 -5.52 15.21
N ILE A 24 -10.14 -5.38 16.16
CA ILE A 24 -11.15 -4.30 16.12
C ILE A 24 -10.44 -2.98 16.45
N VAL A 25 -10.41 -2.05 15.51
CA VAL A 25 -9.83 -0.70 15.69
C VAL A 25 -10.89 0.37 15.93
N ARG A 26 -12.15 0.09 15.56
CA ARG A 26 -13.32 0.92 15.87
C ARG A 26 -14.56 0.04 15.94
N GLU A 27 -15.38 0.27 16.95
CA GLU A 27 -16.76 -0.21 17.02
C GLU A 27 -17.66 1.00 17.28
N ASP A 28 -18.59 1.25 16.36
CA ASP A 28 -19.60 2.31 16.48
C ASP A 28 -20.91 1.88 15.81
N ASP A 29 -21.86 2.82 15.70
CA ASP A 29 -23.16 2.57 15.05
C ASP A 29 -23.05 2.27 13.55
N ASN A 30 -21.93 2.63 12.91
CA ASN A 30 -21.65 2.31 11.50
C ASN A 30 -21.01 0.92 11.35
N GLY A 31 -20.64 0.27 12.46
CA GLY A 31 -20.20 -1.12 12.52
C GLY A 31 -18.77 -1.31 13.02
N PHE A 32 -18.12 -2.37 12.52
CA PHE A 32 -16.78 -2.79 12.93
C PHE A 32 -15.75 -2.41 11.87
N LEU A 33 -14.75 -1.64 12.29
CA LEU A 33 -13.54 -1.42 11.50
C LEU A 33 -12.43 -2.33 12.03
N LEU A 34 -11.87 -3.14 11.14
CA LEU A 34 -10.84 -4.11 11.45
C LEU A 34 -9.50 -3.71 10.87
N SER A 35 -8.41 -4.12 11.50
CA SER A 35 -7.07 -3.92 10.95
C SER A 35 -6.20 -5.16 11.17
N LYS A 36 -5.31 -5.43 10.23
CA LYS A 36 -4.18 -6.36 10.44
C LYS A 36 -3.17 -5.82 11.46
N VAL A 37 -3.21 -4.51 11.69
CA VAL A 37 -2.23 -3.74 12.41
C VAL A 37 -2.85 -3.19 13.71
N PRO A 38 -2.16 -3.29 14.86
CA PRO A 38 -2.55 -2.62 16.11
C PRO A 38 -2.89 -1.13 15.94
N SER A 39 -3.81 -0.61 16.76
CA SER A 39 -4.30 0.77 16.67
C SER A 39 -3.23 1.82 16.99
N ASP A 40 -2.31 1.52 17.91
CA ASP A 40 -1.14 2.35 18.24
C ASP A 40 -0.12 2.42 17.10
N LEU A 41 -0.11 1.42 16.20
CA LEU A 41 0.73 1.40 15.01
C LEU A 41 0.19 2.29 13.87
N ILE A 42 -1.12 2.58 13.82
CA ILE A 42 -1.71 3.41 12.77
C ILE A 42 -1.11 4.82 12.80
N GLY A 43 -1.04 5.41 13.99
CA GLY A 43 -0.37 6.70 14.20
C GLY A 43 1.13 6.64 13.91
N ARG A 44 1.78 5.51 14.21
CA ARG A 44 3.22 5.31 13.93
C ARG A 44 3.52 5.30 12.43
N VAL A 45 2.71 4.66 11.61
CA VAL A 45 2.89 4.64 10.14
C VAL A 45 2.94 6.06 9.58
N GLY A 46 2.04 6.94 10.01
CA GLY A 46 2.04 8.32 9.55
C GLY A 46 3.28 9.10 9.97
N VAL A 47 3.64 9.02 11.27
CA VAL A 47 4.85 9.63 11.81
C VAL A 47 6.10 9.12 11.10
N MET A 48 6.15 7.83 10.77
CA MET A 48 7.26 7.24 10.02
C MET A 48 7.34 7.81 8.61
N VAL A 49 6.25 7.83 7.83
CA VAL A 49 6.29 8.36 6.46
C VAL A 49 6.78 9.81 6.43
N GLU A 50 6.32 10.63 7.37
CA GLU A 50 6.75 12.01 7.53
C GLU A 50 8.24 12.12 7.91
N ARG A 51 8.68 11.40 8.94
CA ARG A 51 10.07 11.43 9.42
C ARG A 51 11.06 10.86 8.41
N LEU A 52 10.67 9.81 7.70
CA LEU A 52 11.47 9.22 6.64
C LEU A 52 11.57 10.14 5.42
N ALA A 53 10.74 11.19 5.31
CA ALA A 53 10.76 12.19 4.25
C ALA A 53 10.81 11.56 2.85
N LEU A 54 9.98 10.53 2.63
CA LEU A 54 9.98 9.73 1.40
C LEU A 54 9.51 10.54 0.17
N PHE A 55 8.69 11.56 0.40
CA PHE A 55 8.10 12.42 -0.64
C PHE A 55 8.65 13.85 -0.56
N SER A 56 9.92 14.02 -0.15
CA SER A 56 10.57 15.34 -0.11
C SER A 56 10.85 15.90 -1.52
N LYS A 57 11.19 17.19 -1.59
CA LYS A 57 11.43 17.93 -2.85
C LYS A 57 12.52 17.29 -3.74
N ASP A 58 13.51 16.64 -3.14
CA ASP A 58 14.61 16.01 -3.87
C ASP A 58 14.26 14.64 -4.46
N ASP A 59 12.99 14.22 -4.35
CA ASP A 59 12.43 12.94 -4.82
C ASP A 59 13.35 11.72 -4.59
N PRO A 60 13.58 11.35 -3.32
CA PRO A 60 14.51 10.29 -3.00
C PRO A 60 14.05 8.92 -3.50
N ILE A 61 12.75 8.74 -3.77
CA ILE A 61 12.23 7.52 -4.38
C ILE A 61 12.67 7.43 -5.85
N ALA A 62 12.56 8.52 -6.62
CA ALA A 62 13.03 8.54 -8.00
C ALA A 62 14.54 8.27 -8.09
N ILE A 63 15.34 8.90 -7.21
CA ILE A 63 16.79 8.67 -7.13
C ILE A 63 17.10 7.20 -6.82
N ALA A 64 16.46 6.63 -5.78
CA ALA A 64 16.68 5.23 -5.41
C ALA A 64 16.26 4.26 -6.51
N THR A 65 15.16 4.58 -7.22
CA THR A 65 14.66 3.74 -8.32
C THR A 65 15.62 3.75 -9.49
N ALA A 66 16.18 4.90 -9.85
CA ALA A 66 17.18 5.01 -10.91
C ALA A 66 18.47 4.20 -10.57
N ASP A 67 18.94 4.25 -9.32
CA ASP A 67 20.09 3.44 -8.86
C ASP A 67 19.80 1.94 -8.92
N GLN A 68 18.60 1.50 -8.51
CA GLN A 68 18.19 0.09 -8.66
C GLN A 68 18.11 -0.33 -10.13
N ALA A 69 17.51 0.51 -10.98
CA ALA A 69 17.37 0.25 -12.40
C ALA A 69 18.73 0.13 -13.11
N TYR A 70 19.70 0.97 -12.74
CA TYR A 70 21.08 0.86 -13.22
C TYR A 70 21.75 -0.47 -12.83
N ARG A 71 21.49 -0.99 -11.62
CA ARG A 71 22.04 -2.26 -11.13
C ARG A 71 21.34 -3.48 -11.70
N TYR A 72 20.04 -3.38 -11.97
CA TYR A 72 19.19 -4.48 -12.43
C TYR A 72 18.38 -4.08 -13.67
N PRO A 73 19.05 -3.84 -14.82
CA PRO A 73 18.37 -3.33 -16.02
C PRO A 73 17.36 -4.32 -16.62
N ASN A 74 17.56 -5.62 -16.41
CA ASN A 74 16.67 -6.66 -16.92
C ASN A 74 15.46 -6.94 -16.02
N ARG A 75 15.29 -6.19 -14.93
CA ARG A 75 14.14 -6.30 -14.03
C ARG A 75 13.03 -5.39 -14.54
N SER A 76 11.77 -5.77 -14.32
CA SER A 76 10.65 -4.90 -14.65
C SER A 76 10.72 -3.60 -13.86
N ARG A 77 10.20 -2.52 -14.45
CA ARG A 77 10.26 -1.19 -13.83
C ARG A 77 9.52 -1.14 -12.49
N VAL A 78 8.39 -1.85 -12.36
CA VAL A 78 7.64 -1.95 -11.10
C VAL A 78 8.45 -2.66 -10.03
N ASP A 79 9.17 -3.72 -10.40
CA ASP A 79 10.02 -4.46 -9.48
C ASP A 79 11.28 -3.68 -9.06
N ASN A 80 11.84 -2.86 -9.95
CA ASN A 80 12.91 -1.92 -9.63
C ASN A 80 12.43 -0.85 -8.64
N TRP A 81 11.27 -0.23 -8.90
CA TRP A 81 10.66 0.74 -7.98
C TRP A 81 10.38 0.13 -6.60
N ARG A 82 9.75 -1.05 -6.57
CA ARG A 82 9.43 -1.76 -5.33
C ARG A 82 10.67 -2.03 -4.49
N ALA A 83 11.71 -2.62 -5.11
CA ALA A 83 12.96 -2.91 -4.42
C ALA A 83 13.63 -1.62 -3.89
N ALA A 84 13.66 -0.56 -4.72
CA ALA A 84 14.24 0.72 -4.35
C ALA A 84 13.55 1.34 -3.12
N VAL A 85 12.23 1.38 -3.13
CA VAL A 85 11.45 1.98 -2.04
C VAL A 85 11.59 1.15 -0.76
N CYS A 86 11.52 -0.18 -0.83
CA CYS A 86 11.72 -1.05 0.32
C CYS A 86 13.12 -0.88 0.94
N ASP A 87 14.17 -0.83 0.12
CA ASP A 87 15.54 -0.62 0.59
C ASP A 87 15.73 0.78 1.19
N LEU A 88 15.14 1.81 0.55
CA LEU A 88 15.16 3.19 1.04
C LEU A 88 14.50 3.30 2.42
N ILE A 89 13.31 2.70 2.58
CA ILE A 89 12.58 2.65 3.85
C ILE A 89 13.46 1.99 4.92
N ARG A 90 13.98 0.80 4.68
CA ARG A 90 14.80 0.07 5.67
C ARG A 90 16.05 0.86 6.06
N LYS A 91 16.77 1.42 5.08
CA LYS A 91 17.98 2.21 5.33
C LYS A 91 17.68 3.46 6.15
N ARG A 92 16.63 4.21 5.79
CA ARG A 92 16.24 5.42 6.52
C ARG A 92 15.68 5.10 7.90
N ALA A 93 14.86 4.05 8.01
CA ALA A 93 14.32 3.57 9.28
C ALA A 93 15.45 3.25 10.27
N GLN A 94 16.43 2.47 9.82
CA GLN A 94 17.63 2.15 10.60
C GLN A 94 18.39 3.42 11.03
N SER A 95 18.64 4.35 10.10
CA SER A 95 19.36 5.60 10.41
C SER A 95 18.64 6.52 11.40
N GLN A 96 17.32 6.37 11.54
CA GLN A 96 16.48 7.21 12.39
C GLN A 96 16.00 6.50 13.67
N GLY A 97 16.51 5.30 13.94
CA GLY A 97 16.23 4.54 15.16
C GLY A 97 14.88 3.83 15.18
N PHE A 98 14.24 3.63 14.03
CA PHE A 98 13.05 2.77 13.93
C PHE A 98 13.45 1.30 13.91
N SER A 99 12.57 0.43 14.42
CA SER A 99 12.81 -1.02 14.40
C SER A 99 12.65 -1.61 13.00
N SER A 100 13.15 -2.84 12.80
CA SER A 100 12.90 -3.61 11.57
C SER A 100 11.40 -3.83 11.35
N ASP A 101 10.69 -4.15 12.43
CA ASP A 101 9.26 -4.44 12.39
C ASP A 101 8.48 -3.19 11.96
N ASP A 102 8.87 -2.01 12.44
CA ASP A 102 8.29 -0.74 12.01
C ASP A 102 8.52 -0.53 10.50
N ALA A 103 9.74 -0.74 10.01
CA ALA A 103 10.06 -0.62 8.59
C ALA A 103 9.25 -1.60 7.74
N ASP A 104 9.07 -2.84 8.21
CA ASP A 104 8.35 -3.87 7.49
C ASP A 104 6.86 -3.56 7.32
N LEU A 105 6.24 -2.82 8.23
CA LEU A 105 4.86 -2.33 8.05
C LEU A 105 4.72 -1.45 6.80
N LEU A 106 5.69 -0.55 6.58
CA LEU A 106 5.68 0.31 5.40
C LEU A 106 6.00 -0.49 4.14
N THR A 107 6.93 -1.45 4.21
CA THR A 107 7.25 -2.27 3.03
C THR A 107 6.06 -3.12 2.60
N VAL A 108 5.21 -3.62 3.50
CA VAL A 108 3.94 -4.29 3.14
C VAL A 108 3.01 -3.37 2.34
N GLY A 109 2.96 -2.08 2.67
CA GLY A 109 2.22 -1.08 1.89
C GLY A 109 2.79 -0.91 0.48
N VAL A 110 4.13 -0.86 0.36
CA VAL A 110 4.84 -0.77 -0.93
C VAL A 110 4.59 -2.02 -1.79
N GLU A 111 4.63 -3.22 -1.20
CA GLU A 111 4.32 -4.47 -1.89
C GLU A 111 2.89 -4.47 -2.43
N SER A 112 1.93 -3.95 -1.66
CA SER A 112 0.53 -3.81 -2.07
C SER A 112 0.39 -2.85 -3.25
N VAL A 113 1.09 -1.71 -3.22
CA VAL A 113 1.12 -0.76 -4.34
C VAL A 113 1.78 -1.40 -5.57
N ALA A 114 2.89 -2.11 -5.41
CA ALA A 114 3.53 -2.79 -6.53
C ALA A 114 2.61 -3.84 -7.18
N ALA A 115 1.84 -4.60 -6.39
CA ALA A 115 0.85 -5.52 -6.92
C ALA A 115 -0.24 -4.82 -7.76
N VAL A 116 -0.74 -3.68 -7.28
CA VAL A 116 -1.67 -2.84 -8.03
C VAL A 116 -1.03 -2.32 -9.32
N MET A 117 0.21 -1.82 -9.25
CA MET A 117 0.92 -1.31 -10.43
C MET A 117 1.16 -2.38 -11.49
N ARG A 118 1.47 -3.63 -11.11
CA ARG A 118 1.57 -4.74 -12.09
C ARG A 118 0.24 -5.07 -12.75
N ALA A 119 -0.87 -4.88 -12.05
CA ALA A 119 -2.20 -5.06 -12.63
C ALA A 119 -2.58 -3.91 -13.57
N VAL A 120 -2.15 -2.68 -13.26
CA VAL A 120 -2.40 -1.48 -14.08
C VAL A 120 -1.50 -1.41 -15.30
N LEU A 121 -0.19 -1.64 -15.13
CA LEU A 121 0.84 -1.60 -16.17
C LEU A 121 1.19 -3.02 -16.59
N TRP A 122 0.21 -3.76 -17.12
CA TRP A 122 0.40 -5.18 -17.47
C TRP A 122 1.38 -5.41 -18.63
N SER A 123 1.71 -4.36 -19.40
CA SER A 123 2.81 -4.44 -20.38
C SER A 123 4.17 -4.66 -19.71
N ASP A 124 4.31 -4.26 -18.44
CA ASP A 124 5.45 -4.45 -17.54
C ASP A 124 6.83 -4.36 -18.24
N PRO A 125 7.13 -3.26 -18.96
CA PRO A 125 8.39 -3.13 -19.69
C PRO A 125 9.57 -3.16 -18.71
N VAL A 126 10.70 -3.68 -19.17
CA VAL A 126 11.95 -3.63 -18.41
C VAL A 126 12.64 -2.27 -18.55
N GLU A 127 13.73 -2.06 -17.81
CA GLU A 127 14.51 -0.83 -17.92
C GLU A 127 15.14 -0.71 -19.32
N GLY A 128 15.14 0.49 -19.90
CA GLY A 128 15.67 0.75 -21.24
C GLY A 128 14.71 0.47 -22.40
N GLU A 129 13.62 -0.26 -22.18
CA GLU A 129 12.52 -0.35 -23.15
C GLU A 129 11.69 0.93 -23.16
N ILE A 130 11.04 1.23 -24.29
CA ILE A 130 10.10 2.35 -24.36
C ILE A 130 8.88 2.01 -23.50
N CYS A 131 8.69 2.74 -22.40
CA CYS A 131 7.45 2.66 -21.64
C CYS A 131 6.46 3.69 -22.19
N ALA A 132 5.44 3.21 -22.89
CA ALA A 132 4.33 4.02 -23.38
C ALA A 132 3.02 3.32 -22.99
N PRO A 133 2.45 3.63 -21.80
CA PRO A 133 1.21 3.02 -21.35
C PRO A 133 0.11 3.20 -22.39
N SER A 134 -0.58 2.10 -22.72
CA SER A 134 -1.72 2.11 -23.62
C SER A 134 -2.90 2.88 -23.01
N SER A 135 -3.88 3.27 -23.83
CA SER A 135 -5.11 3.90 -23.33
C SER A 135 -5.82 3.03 -22.29
N ALA A 136 -5.79 1.72 -22.46
CA ALA A 136 -6.41 0.78 -21.53
C ALA A 136 -5.67 0.74 -20.17
N GLU A 137 -4.33 0.82 -20.15
CA GLU A 137 -3.55 0.90 -18.89
C GLU A 137 -3.77 2.24 -18.19
N ILE A 138 -3.91 3.33 -18.96
CA ILE A 138 -4.29 4.64 -18.44
C ILE A 138 -5.69 4.61 -17.83
N ASP A 139 -6.65 3.94 -18.47
CA ASP A 139 -8.01 3.81 -17.93
C ASP A 139 -8.03 2.92 -16.69
N ALA A 140 -7.22 1.85 -16.64
CA ALA A 140 -7.04 1.04 -15.45
C ALA A 140 -6.44 1.85 -14.28
N TRP A 141 -5.48 2.73 -14.56
CA TRP A 141 -4.95 3.68 -13.58
C TRP A 141 -6.03 4.58 -13.00
N ARG A 142 -6.86 5.18 -13.86
CA ARG A 142 -7.96 6.06 -13.44
C ARG A 142 -9.00 5.32 -12.60
N ASP A 143 -9.34 4.08 -12.96
CA ASP A 143 -10.25 3.25 -12.15
C ASP A 143 -9.69 3.02 -10.74
N VAL A 144 -8.43 2.59 -10.65
CA VAL A 144 -7.73 2.38 -9.38
C VAL A 144 -7.66 3.66 -8.55
N LEU A 145 -7.31 4.79 -9.17
CA LEU A 145 -7.20 6.07 -8.48
C LEU A 145 -8.56 6.61 -8.02
N GLY A 146 -9.60 6.47 -8.85
CA GLY A 146 -10.97 6.88 -8.52
C GLY A 146 -11.55 6.08 -7.33
N ARG A 147 -11.12 4.84 -7.16
CA ARG A 147 -11.42 4.00 -5.98
C ARG A 147 -10.60 4.36 -4.75
N THR A 148 -9.56 5.17 -4.91
CA THR A 148 -8.69 5.63 -3.81
C THR A 148 -9.12 7.00 -3.27
N ASP A 149 -9.71 7.87 -4.11
CA ASP A 149 -10.13 9.23 -3.76
C ASP A 149 -11.34 9.31 -2.83
N ARG A 150 -12.14 8.25 -2.76
CA ARG A 150 -13.25 8.15 -1.81
C ARG A 150 -12.76 7.48 -0.54
N ALA A 151 -12.24 8.29 0.39
CA ALA A 151 -12.05 7.95 1.80
C ALA A 151 -11.28 6.64 2.12
N GLY A 152 -10.45 6.11 1.22
CA GLY A 152 -9.60 4.94 1.47
C GLY A 152 -10.18 3.58 1.05
N ASP A 153 -11.14 3.54 0.12
CA ASP A 153 -11.84 2.31 -0.27
C ASP A 153 -10.96 1.26 -0.98
N LEU A 154 -9.93 1.65 -1.76
CA LEU A 154 -9.08 0.67 -2.47
C LEU A 154 -8.40 -0.33 -1.53
N PHE A 155 -8.05 0.11 -0.32
CA PHE A 155 -7.44 -0.73 0.72
C PHE A 155 -8.40 -1.04 1.87
N THR A 156 -9.68 -0.71 1.70
CA THR A 156 -10.75 -1.07 2.63
C THR A 156 -11.56 -2.21 2.05
N ARG A 157 -11.56 -3.36 2.73
CA ARG A 157 -12.32 -4.53 2.27
C ARG A 157 -13.56 -4.72 3.12
N HIS A 158 -14.73 -4.61 2.52
CA HIS A 158 -15.98 -5.02 3.17
C HIS A 158 -16.04 -6.55 3.24
N TYR A 159 -16.25 -7.09 4.44
CA TYR A 159 -16.41 -8.52 4.66
C TYR A 159 -17.88 -8.93 4.65
N GLY A 160 -18.79 -8.07 5.09
CA GLY A 160 -20.22 -8.37 5.16
C GLY A 160 -20.82 -7.79 6.44
N PHE A 161 -21.86 -8.45 6.94
CA PHE A 161 -22.56 -8.03 8.17
C PHE A 161 -22.40 -9.08 9.26
N PHE A 162 -21.87 -8.66 10.41
CA PHE A 162 -21.77 -9.47 11.61
C PHE A 162 -22.70 -8.89 12.68
N GLU A 163 -23.66 -9.68 13.15
CA GLU A 163 -24.66 -9.26 14.16
C GLU A 163 -25.42 -7.99 13.74
N GLY A 164 -25.72 -7.85 12.44
CA GLY A 164 -26.42 -6.70 11.87
C GLY A 164 -25.57 -5.44 11.66
N LYS A 165 -24.28 -5.48 12.02
CA LYS A 165 -23.32 -4.37 11.83
C LYS A 165 -22.39 -4.66 10.65
N ALA A 166 -22.11 -3.65 9.83
CA ALA A 166 -21.16 -3.77 8.73
C ALA A 166 -19.75 -4.06 9.26
N VAL A 167 -19.01 -4.95 8.60
CA VAL A 167 -17.61 -5.27 8.93
C VAL A 167 -16.72 -4.92 7.76
N SER A 168 -15.76 -4.05 7.99
CA SER A 168 -14.78 -3.64 6.98
C SER A 168 -13.37 -3.68 7.53
N SER A 169 -12.41 -4.16 6.75
CA SER A 169 -10.99 -4.04 7.04
C SER A 169 -10.49 -2.69 6.55
N HIS A 170 -9.69 -1.98 7.35
CA HIS A 170 -8.98 -0.76 7.01
C HIS A 170 -7.47 -1.03 6.89
N CYS A 171 -6.83 -0.40 5.90
CA CYS A 171 -5.39 -0.34 5.81
C CYS A 171 -4.88 1.00 6.35
N PRO A 172 -4.08 1.03 7.43
CA PRO A 172 -3.50 2.25 7.99
C PRO A 172 -2.65 3.06 7.01
N GLY A 173 -2.08 2.38 6.01
CA GLY A 173 -1.27 3.01 4.95
C GLY A 173 -2.10 3.64 3.83
N ALA A 174 -3.42 3.48 3.83
CA ALA A 174 -4.30 4.01 2.77
C ALA A 174 -4.10 5.51 2.48
N PRO A 175 -3.91 6.40 3.48
CA PRO A 175 -3.67 7.83 3.21
C PRO A 175 -2.40 8.10 2.38
N TYR A 176 -1.39 7.23 2.50
CA TYR A 176 -0.12 7.36 1.79
C TYR A 176 -0.06 6.54 0.50
N ALA A 177 -0.99 5.61 0.32
CA ALA A 177 -0.99 4.72 -0.83
C ALA A 177 -1.13 5.50 -2.15
N ARG A 178 -1.91 6.58 -2.19
CA ARG A 178 -1.98 7.48 -3.35
C ARG A 178 -0.61 8.06 -3.69
N ALA A 179 0.11 8.60 -2.70
CA ALA A 179 1.44 9.17 -2.92
C ALA A 179 2.45 8.12 -3.43
N PHE A 180 2.40 6.90 -2.89
CA PHE A 180 3.21 5.79 -3.41
C PHE A 180 2.81 5.38 -4.82
N MET A 181 1.51 5.27 -5.14
CA MET A 181 1.04 4.96 -6.49
C MET A 181 1.47 6.03 -7.51
N GLU A 182 1.32 7.31 -7.17
CA GLU A 182 1.74 8.41 -8.04
C GLU A 182 3.25 8.42 -8.25
N SER A 183 4.03 8.13 -7.19
CA SER A 183 5.47 7.96 -7.29
C SER A 183 5.84 6.76 -8.18
N ALA A 184 5.16 5.62 -8.00
CA ALA A 184 5.36 4.42 -8.81
C ALA A 184 5.07 4.70 -10.28
N TRP A 185 3.95 5.37 -10.59
CA TRP A 185 3.62 5.78 -11.95
C TRP A 185 4.73 6.63 -12.57
N ARG A 186 5.18 7.68 -11.87
CA ARG A 186 6.25 8.56 -12.35
C ARG A 186 7.54 7.78 -12.62
N CYS A 187 7.95 6.93 -11.70
CA CYS A 187 9.18 6.15 -11.84
C CYS A 187 9.09 5.10 -12.95
N CYS A 188 7.95 4.43 -13.09
CA CYS A 188 7.78 3.36 -14.08
C CYS A 188 7.58 3.91 -15.49
N THR A 189 6.83 5.01 -15.65
CA THR A 189 6.46 5.53 -16.97
C THR A 189 7.32 6.70 -17.44
N GLY A 190 8.01 7.38 -16.52
CA GLY A 190 8.70 8.64 -16.81
C GLY A 190 7.76 9.83 -17.05
N THR A 191 6.46 9.67 -16.79
CA THR A 191 5.43 10.69 -17.03
C THR A 191 4.68 11.05 -15.75
N PRO A 192 4.08 12.25 -15.65
CA PRO A 192 3.16 12.54 -14.57
C PRO A 192 1.94 11.58 -14.61
N PRO A 193 1.35 11.22 -13.45
CA PRO A 193 0.14 10.41 -13.41
C PRO A 193 -0.98 11.06 -14.21
N PRO A 194 -1.73 10.30 -15.04
CA PRO A 194 -2.93 10.76 -15.69
C PRO A 194 -3.93 11.26 -14.65
N ALA A 195 -4.57 12.40 -14.97
CA ALA A 195 -5.73 12.90 -14.25
C ALA A 195 -6.95 11.98 -14.44
#